data_AF-A0A3M1TQW1-F1
#
_entry.id   AF-A0A3M1TQW1-F1
#
_cell.length_a   1.000
_cell.length_b   1.000
_cell.length_c   1.000
_cell.angle_alpha   90.00
_cell.angle_beta   90.00
_cell.angle_gamma   90.00
#
_symmetry.space_group_name_H-M   'P 1'
#
loop_
_entity.id
_entity.type
_entity.pdbx_description
1 polymer ?
#
loop_
_entity_poly.entity_id
_entity_poly.type
_entity_poly.pdbx_seq_one_letter_code
_entity_poly.pdbx_strand_id
1 'polypeptide(L)'
;MVINDFVDPTTGQAAMRIWSAVAPADRVPVDQAMTVNFQLPAGAFAVNEGMAVIVTTRIVNFTDQAELTPLLATVAQFAKFYADHYA
;
A
#
# COMPACT_ATOMS: atom_id res chain seq x y z
N MET A 1 8.56 -3.66 -3.98
CA MET A 1 7.87 -3.47 -2.69
C MET A 1 8.83 -2.78 -1.73
N VAL A 2 8.33 -1.80 -0.99
CA VAL A 2 9.08 -1.00 -0.01
C VAL A 2 8.29 -0.98 1.30
N ILE A 3 9.01 -1.00 2.42
CA ILE A 3 8.46 -0.98 3.77
C ILE A 3 9.14 0.17 4.51
N ASN A 4 8.35 1.05 5.11
CA ASN A 4 8.80 2.16 5.92
C ASN A 4 8.14 2.08 7.30
N ASP A 5 8.92 2.22 8.36
CA ASP A 5 8.45 2.34 9.74
C ASP A 5 8.56 3.79 10.23
N PHE A 6 7.59 4.19 11.03
CA PHE A 6 7.50 5.51 11.66
C PHE A 6 7.22 5.29 13.14
N VAL A 7 8.05 5.83 14.01
CA VAL A 7 7.83 5.75 15.46
C VAL A 7 7.57 7.16 15.98
N ASP A 8 6.43 7.33 16.65
CA ASP A 8 6.15 8.55 17.40
C ASP A 8 6.99 8.55 18.68
N PRO A 9 7.96 9.47 18.84
CA PRO A 9 8.84 9.50 20.00
C PRO A 9 8.11 9.90 21.29
N THR A 10 6.90 10.45 21.21
CA THR A 10 6.13 10.92 22.37
C THR A 10 5.18 9.86 22.92
N THR A 11 4.58 9.07 22.03
CA THR A 11 3.61 8.02 22.41
C THR A 11 4.20 6.62 22.34
N GLY A 12 5.36 6.44 21.71
CA GLY A 12 5.97 5.14 21.43
C GLY A 12 5.19 4.31 20.40
N GLN A 13 4.15 4.88 19.77
CA GLN A 13 3.38 4.19 18.74
C GLN A 13 4.22 4.05 17.48
N ALA A 14 4.15 2.87 16.86
CA ALA A 14 4.78 2.62 15.59
C ALA A 14 3.74 2.46 14.49
N ALA A 15 3.99 3.06 13.34
CA ALA A 15 3.23 2.86 12.13
C ALA A 15 4.13 2.25 11.06
N MET A 16 3.59 1.30 10.31
CA MET A 16 4.24 0.70 9.16
C MET A 16 3.48 1.08 7.90
N ARG A 17 4.21 1.60 6.92
CA ARG A 17 3.74 1.82 5.56
C ARG A 17 4.39 0.80 4.64
N ILE A 18 3.56 0.08 3.88
CA ILE A 18 4.02 -0.88 2.88
C ILE A 18 3.45 -0.42 1.55
N TRP A 19 4.28 -0.35 0.52
CA TRP A 19 3.81 -0.02 -0.82
C TRP A 19 4.54 -0.80 -1.93
N SER A 20 3.86 -0.93 -3.06
CA SER A 20 4.44 -1.51 -4.26
C SER A 20 3.98 -0.75 -5.50
N ALA A 21 4.92 -0.50 -6.40
CA ALA A 21 4.62 0.09 -7.70
C ALA A 21 3.77 -0.87 -8.55
N VAL A 22 2.92 -0.26 -9.37
CA VAL A 22 1.96 -0.91 -10.26
C VAL A 22 2.34 -0.60 -11.70
N ALA A 23 2.29 0.67 -12.08
CA ALA A 23 2.52 1.17 -13.42
C ALA A 23 2.91 2.67 -13.35
N PRO A 24 3.40 3.27 -14.45
CA PRO A 24 3.48 4.72 -14.58
C PRO A 24 2.12 5.39 -14.29
N ALA A 25 2.12 6.52 -13.58
CA ALA A 25 0.89 7.15 -13.09
C ALA A 25 -0.03 7.65 -14.22
N ASP A 26 0.54 8.01 -15.38
CA ASP A 26 -0.18 8.44 -16.58
C ASP A 26 -0.96 7.31 -17.28
N ARG A 27 -0.64 6.04 -16.98
CA ARG A 27 -1.35 4.88 -17.52
C ARG A 27 -2.61 4.51 -16.73
N VAL A 28 -2.82 5.11 -15.56
CA VAL A 28 -3.94 4.75 -14.68
C VAL A 28 -4.98 5.87 -14.67
N PRO A 29 -6.18 5.63 -15.23
CA PRO A 29 -7.25 6.62 -15.20
C PRO A 29 -7.66 6.95 -13.75
N VAL A 30 -7.86 8.24 -13.47
CA VAL A 30 -8.21 8.75 -12.13
C VAL A 30 -9.49 8.10 -11.59
N ASP A 31 -10.51 7.92 -12.43
CA ASP A 31 -11.78 7.29 -12.03
C ASP A 31 -11.62 5.82 -11.64
N GLN A 32 -10.67 5.12 -12.28
CA GLN A 32 -10.35 3.75 -11.91
C GLN A 32 -9.59 3.70 -10.58
N ALA A 33 -8.62 4.59 -10.35
CA ALA A 33 -7.91 4.68 -9.07
C ALA A 33 -8.86 4.89 -7.87
N MET A 34 -9.88 5.74 -8.03
CA MET A 34 -10.94 5.91 -7.02
C MET A 34 -11.74 4.63 -6.79
N THR A 35 -12.08 3.90 -7.86
CA THR A 35 -12.78 2.62 -7.75
C THR A 35 -11.95 1.58 -7.01
N VAL A 36 -10.65 1.49 -7.32
CA VAL A 36 -9.70 0.61 -6.65
C VAL A 36 -9.61 0.92 -5.14
N ASN A 37 -9.62 2.19 -4.75
CA ASN A 37 -9.62 2.59 -3.35
C ASN A 37 -10.84 2.09 -2.56
N PHE A 38 -12.02 2.01 -3.18
CA PHE A 38 -13.19 1.44 -2.52
C PHE A 38 -13.12 -0.09 -2.37
N GLN A 39 -12.29 -0.76 -3.16
CA GLN A 39 -12.15 -2.21 -3.16
C GLN A 39 -10.98 -2.70 -2.30
N LEU A 40 -9.96 -1.87 -2.07
CA LEU A 40 -8.77 -2.22 -1.29
C LEU A 40 -9.09 -2.23 0.21
N PRO A 41 -9.11 -3.41 0.87
CA PRO A 41 -9.21 -3.44 2.32
C PRO A 41 -7.93 -2.85 2.89
N ALA A 42 -8.06 -1.84 3.76
CA ALA A 42 -6.93 -1.25 4.47
C ALA A 42 -5.85 -0.58 3.60
N GLY A 43 -6.10 -0.34 2.30
CA GLY A 43 -5.12 0.18 1.36
C GLY A 43 -5.63 1.34 0.55
N ALA A 44 -4.74 1.94 -0.24
CA ALA A 44 -5.03 2.98 -1.19
C ALA A 44 -4.11 2.87 -2.40
N PHE A 45 -4.64 3.31 -3.52
CA PHE A 45 -3.95 3.70 -4.72
C PHE A 45 -3.42 5.12 -4.53
N ALA A 46 -2.13 5.31 -4.72
CA ALA A 46 -1.45 6.59 -4.58
C ALA A 46 -0.44 6.79 -5.71
N VAL A 47 0.13 7.99 -5.80
CA VAL A 47 1.24 8.28 -6.71
C VAL A 47 2.50 8.56 -5.90
N ASN A 48 3.59 7.88 -6.25
CA ASN A 48 4.92 8.11 -5.69
C ASN A 48 5.95 8.15 -6.83
N GLU A 49 6.74 9.23 -6.91
CA GLU A 49 7.81 9.38 -7.91
C GLU A 49 7.37 9.12 -9.37
N GLY A 50 6.16 9.57 -9.74
CA GLY A 50 5.59 9.36 -11.08
C GLY A 50 5.03 7.95 -11.34
N MET A 51 5.06 7.08 -10.33
CA MET A 51 4.48 5.74 -10.39
C MET A 51 3.18 5.68 -9.61
N ALA A 52 2.19 5.03 -10.18
CA ALA A 52 1.06 4.51 -9.44
C ALA A 52 1.51 3.40 -8.49
N VAL A 53 1.10 3.46 -7.23
CA VAL A 53 1.45 2.49 -6.19
C VAL A 53 0.21 2.04 -5.42
N ILE A 54 0.20 0.78 -5.00
CA ILE A 54 -0.69 0.31 -3.93
C ILE A 54 0.05 0.50 -2.61
N VAL A 55 -0.57 1.18 -1.66
CA VAL A 55 -0.02 1.49 -0.34
C VAL A 55 -1.00 1.09 0.76
N THR A 56 -0.49 0.54 1.85
CA THR A 56 -1.22 0.43 3.12
C THR A 56 -0.40 1.10 4.22
N THR A 57 -1.08 1.75 5.16
CA THR A 57 -0.45 2.27 6.38
C THR A 57 -1.26 1.79 7.58
N ARG A 58 -0.57 1.23 8.57
CA ARG A 58 -1.17 0.70 9.80
C ARG A 58 -0.33 1.05 10.99
N ILE A 59 -0.99 1.38 12.10
CA ILE A 59 -0.35 1.37 13.42
C ILE A 59 -0.11 -0.11 13.74
N VAL A 60 1.14 -0.47 14.04
CA VAL A 60 1.55 -1.84 14.29
C VAL A 60 1.96 -1.98 15.74
N ASN A 61 1.51 -3.07 16.36
CA ASN A 61 2.13 -3.55 17.58
C ASN A 61 3.18 -4.59 17.20
N PHE A 62 4.47 -4.26 17.32
CA PHE A 62 5.56 -5.15 16.93
C PHE A 62 5.60 -6.47 17.72
N THR A 63 4.80 -6.62 18.79
CA THR A 63 4.64 -7.89 19.50
C THR A 63 3.70 -8.87 18.80
N ASP A 64 2.87 -8.40 17.86
CA ASP A 64 1.94 -9.25 17.10
C ASP A 64 2.32 -9.31 15.62
N GLN A 65 3.15 -10.30 15.27
CA GLN A 65 3.59 -10.52 13.90
C GLN A 65 2.48 -11.07 12.99
N ALA A 66 1.39 -11.58 13.54
CA ALA A 66 0.29 -12.14 12.75
C ALA A 66 -0.44 -11.06 11.94
N GLU A 67 -0.42 -9.81 12.40
CA GLU A 67 -1.04 -8.66 11.71
C GLU A 67 -0.31 -8.26 10.42
N LEU A 68 1.00 -8.53 10.31
CA LEU A 68 1.83 -8.10 9.18
C LEU A 68 1.63 -8.96 7.93
N THR A 69 1.46 -10.26 8.12
CA THR A 69 1.30 -11.22 7.01
C THR A 69 0.13 -10.88 6.07
N PRO A 70 -1.10 -10.65 6.57
CA PRO A 70 -2.23 -10.31 5.69
C PRO A 70 -2.05 -8.94 5.02
N LEU A 71 -1.37 -7.97 5.66
CA LEU A 71 -1.08 -6.67 5.05
C LEU A 71 -0.11 -6.80 3.88
N LEU A 72 0.98 -7.55 4.06
CA LEU A 72 1.95 -7.83 3.00
C LEU A 72 1.30 -8.58 1.84
N ALA A 73 0.50 -9.61 2.15
CA ALA A 73 -0.21 -10.40 1.14
C ALA A 73 -1.18 -9.52 0.33
N THR A 74 -1.93 -8.63 1.00
CA THR A 74 -2.87 -7.70 0.35
C THR A 74 -2.13 -6.80 -0.64
N VAL A 75 -1.07 -6.10 -0.20
CA VAL A 75 -0.32 -5.20 -1.09
C VAL A 75 0.28 -5.97 -2.27
N ALA A 76 0.88 -7.13 -2.03
CA ALA A 76 1.51 -7.92 -3.08
C ALA A 76 0.49 -8.43 -4.12
N GLN A 77 -0.65 -8.96 -3.69
CA GLN A 77 -1.67 -9.50 -4.58
C GLN A 77 -2.32 -8.41 -5.43
N PHE A 78 -2.73 -7.30 -4.81
CA PHE A 78 -3.35 -6.20 -5.55
C PHE A 78 -2.36 -5.48 -6.45
N ALA A 79 -1.13 -5.23 -5.99
CA ALA A 79 -0.12 -4.61 -6.83
C ALA A 79 0.20 -5.48 -8.05
N LYS A 80 0.31 -6.80 -7.88
CA LYS A 80 0.49 -7.71 -9.02
C LYS A 80 -0.69 -7.65 -9.98
N PHE A 81 -1.93 -7.78 -9.48
CA PHE A 81 -3.12 -7.76 -10.33
C PHE A 81 -3.19 -6.49 -11.18
N TYR A 82 -3.01 -5.32 -10.57
CA TYR A 82 -3.06 -4.06 -11.30
C TYR A 82 -1.83 -3.82 -12.17
N ALA A 83 -0.65 -4.33 -11.79
CA ALA A 83 0.54 -4.23 -12.65
C ALA A 83 0.32 -5.01 -13.95
N ASP A 84 -0.25 -6.21 -13.86
CA ASP A 84 -0.60 -7.02 -15.02
C ASP A 84 -1.74 -6.36 -15.85
N HIS A 85 -2.67 -5.65 -15.19
CA HIS A 85 -3.78 -4.95 -15.86
C HIS A 85 -3.34 -3.70 -16.64
N TYR A 86 -2.32 -2.99 -16.17
CA TYR A 86 -1.82 -1.73 -16.74
C TYR A 86 -0.45 -1.85 -17.45
N ALA A 87 -0.01 -3.08 -17.73
CA ALA A 87 1.27 -3.41 -18.36
C ALA A 87 1.46 -2.78 -19.76
#